data_AF-A0A4W4EXL8-F1
#
_entry.id   AF-A0A4W4EXL8-F1
#
_cell.length_a   1.000
_cell.length_b   1.000
_cell.length_c   1.000
_cell.angle_alpha   90.00
_cell.angle_beta   90.00
_cell.angle_gamma   90.00
#
_symmetry.space_group_name_H-M   'P 1'
#
loop_
_entity.id
_entity.type
_entity.pdbx_description
1 polymer ?
#
loop_
_entity_poly.entity_id
_entity_poly.type
_entity_poly.pdbx_seq_one_letter_code
_entity_poly.pdbx_strand_id
1 'polypeptide(L)'
;MYCFFPFVIEYNVTGKVWIGTEDWSVATLVSGIPGISSIGTVIGVSIKYTPFSGFRDFEKQSVSKLKDISMSHNSSEMRVPCVQNTDLYTMATQNYSLEEYDISSFFNVHKAVYAVAQALRQVLNCDSAECQKTQIQPWQVPVSQCSPECPFGQSKLQVGQHKCCFKCMPCPVSTFLNNTGSTSCQPCKRNQWSPAQSEECLNREVLYLPWEAPLAFALLVLVALTLLLTLGTTLVFLLKLNTPVVKSAGGRTCLLMLLSLSAACCSTLAHFGVPSQLSCLFQKSFFILSFTVCLACVTIRSFQVRWVM
;
A
#
# COMPACT_ATOMS: atom_id res chain seq x y z
N MET A 1 5.64 -38.15 5.84
CA MET A 1 4.61 -37.68 6.80
C MET A 1 4.41 -38.64 7.99
N TYR A 2 4.41 -39.96 7.77
CA TYR A 2 4.23 -40.96 8.82
C TYR A 2 5.19 -40.81 10.02
N CYS A 3 6.47 -40.53 9.80
CA CYS A 3 7.42 -40.28 10.90
C CYS A 3 7.35 -38.85 11.49
N PHE A 4 6.66 -37.92 10.83
CA PHE A 4 6.63 -36.50 11.23
C PHE A 4 5.52 -36.22 12.25
N PHE A 5 4.31 -36.73 12.03
CA PHE A 5 3.19 -36.46 12.93
C PHE A 5 3.31 -37.02 14.35
N PRO A 6 3.97 -38.17 14.60
CA PRO A 6 4.26 -38.61 15.96
C PRO A 6 5.02 -37.54 16.77
N PHE A 7 5.98 -36.83 16.15
CA PHE A 7 6.70 -35.72 16.78
C PHE A 7 5.78 -34.51 17.04
N VAL A 8 4.89 -34.16 16.10
CA VAL A 8 3.91 -33.07 16.27
C VAL A 8 2.98 -33.34 17.46
N ILE A 9 2.56 -34.60 17.62
CA ILE A 9 1.71 -35.06 18.71
C ILE A 9 2.47 -35.05 20.04
N GLU A 10 3.70 -35.56 20.06
CA GLU A 10 4.57 -35.58 21.25
C GLU A 10 4.86 -34.17 21.79
N TYR A 11 5.08 -33.20 20.90
CA TYR A 11 5.32 -31.80 21.25
C TYR A 11 4.02 -30.98 21.43
N ASN A 12 2.86 -31.63 21.40
CA ASN A 12 1.53 -31.03 21.62
C ASN A 12 1.26 -29.78 20.75
N VAL A 13 1.66 -29.84 19.48
CA VAL A 13 1.47 -28.75 18.52
C VAL A 13 0.01 -28.78 18.03
N THR A 14 -0.83 -27.95 18.65
CA THR A 14 -2.26 -27.84 18.36
C THR A 14 -2.60 -26.55 17.60
N GLY A 15 -3.84 -26.44 17.10
CA GLY A 15 -4.36 -25.20 16.50
C GLY A 15 -3.75 -24.85 15.14
N LYS A 16 -3.17 -25.82 14.44
CA LYS A 16 -2.63 -25.67 13.08
C LYS A 16 -3.60 -26.21 12.05
N VAL A 17 -3.51 -25.67 10.84
CA VAL A 17 -4.17 -26.22 9.66
C VAL A 17 -3.10 -26.73 8.71
N TRP A 18 -3.18 -28.02 8.39
CA TRP A 18 -2.19 -28.71 7.58
C TRP A 18 -2.74 -28.85 6.16
N ILE A 19 -1.98 -28.37 5.17
CA ILE A 19 -2.33 -28.54 3.76
C ILE A 19 -1.58 -29.76 3.26
N GLY A 20 -2.34 -30.79 2.89
CA GLY A 20 -1.79 -32.06 2.46
C GLY A 20 -1.86 -32.28 0.95
N THR A 21 -0.79 -32.86 0.43
CA THR A 21 -0.79 -33.42 -0.92
C THR A 21 -1.66 -34.67 -0.94
N GLU A 22 -2.03 -35.12 -2.14
CA GLU A 22 -2.78 -36.36 -2.33
C GLU A 22 -2.13 -37.53 -1.59
N ASP A 23 -0.82 -37.71 -1.75
CA ASP A 23 -0.08 -38.87 -1.24
C ASP A 23 -0.29 -39.19 0.24
N TRP A 24 -0.44 -38.18 1.11
CA TRP A 24 -0.53 -38.41 2.55
C TRP A 24 -1.86 -37.98 3.16
N SER A 25 -2.59 -37.07 2.51
CA SER A 25 -3.86 -36.58 3.06
C SER A 25 -4.97 -37.65 3.03
N VAL A 26 -4.90 -38.61 2.10
CA VAL A 26 -5.81 -39.76 2.04
C VAL A 26 -5.18 -41.07 2.50
N ALA A 27 -3.92 -41.06 2.94
CA ALA A 27 -3.21 -42.27 3.32
C ALA A 27 -3.73 -42.83 4.66
N THR A 28 -4.23 -44.07 4.63
CA THR A 28 -4.64 -44.83 5.81
C THR A 28 -3.52 -44.93 6.85
N LEU A 29 -2.29 -45.15 6.38
CA LEU A 29 -1.05 -45.13 7.19
C LEU A 29 -0.88 -43.86 8.04
N VAL A 30 -1.29 -42.69 7.53
CA VAL A 30 -1.15 -41.41 8.24
C VAL A 30 -2.36 -41.15 9.15
N SER A 31 -3.57 -41.45 8.67
CA SER A 31 -4.79 -41.34 9.47
C SER A 31 -4.88 -42.35 10.63
N GLY A 32 -4.14 -43.46 10.55
CA GLY A 32 -4.08 -44.49 11.56
C GLY A 32 -3.10 -44.21 12.71
N ILE A 33 -2.36 -43.10 12.66
CA ILE A 33 -1.41 -42.73 13.72
C ILE A 33 -2.19 -42.42 15.01
N PRO A 34 -1.84 -43.04 16.16
CA PRO A 34 -2.55 -42.80 17.41
C PRO A 34 -2.42 -41.33 17.83
N GLY A 35 -3.55 -40.69 18.09
CA GLY A 35 -3.58 -39.27 18.46
C GLY A 35 -3.51 -38.29 17.29
N ILE A 36 -3.55 -38.74 16.03
CA ILE A 36 -3.49 -37.84 14.85
C ILE A 36 -4.61 -36.80 14.83
N SER A 37 -5.76 -37.07 15.44
CA SER A 37 -6.88 -36.11 15.54
C SER A 37 -6.56 -34.88 16.39
N SER A 38 -5.50 -34.90 17.22
CA SER A 38 -5.12 -33.77 18.07
C SER A 38 -4.34 -32.66 17.34
N ILE A 39 -3.80 -32.95 16.15
CA ILE A 39 -2.92 -32.02 15.42
C ILE A 39 -3.68 -30.83 14.79
N GLY A 40 -5.01 -30.88 14.76
CA GLY A 40 -5.88 -29.87 14.16
C GLY A 40 -6.50 -30.31 12.84
N THR A 41 -6.82 -29.34 11.98
CA THR A 41 -7.53 -29.59 10.72
C THR A 41 -6.54 -29.94 9.61
N VAL A 42 -6.81 -31.00 8.86
CA VAL A 42 -6.07 -31.35 7.64
C VAL A 42 -6.94 -31.06 6.42
N ILE A 43 -6.45 -30.24 5.51
CA ILE A 43 -7.07 -29.97 4.21
C ILE A 43 -6.24 -30.69 3.16
N GLY A 44 -6.76 -31.82 2.69
CA GLY A 44 -6.15 -32.64 1.65
C GLY A 44 -6.62 -32.25 0.25
N VAL A 45 -5.74 -32.40 -0.73
CA VAL A 45 -6.12 -32.45 -2.14
C VAL A 45 -6.17 -33.91 -2.56
N SER A 46 -7.32 -34.40 -3.01
CA SER A 46 -7.45 -35.76 -3.56
C SER A 46 -7.99 -35.68 -4.97
N ILE A 47 -7.54 -36.58 -5.85
CA ILE A 47 -8.22 -36.79 -7.11
C ILE A 47 -9.59 -37.39 -6.80
N LYS A 48 -10.62 -36.90 -7.49
CA LYS A 48 -12.00 -37.42 -7.35
C LYS A 48 -12.02 -38.89 -7.78
N TYR A 49 -12.16 -39.76 -6.80
CA TYR A 49 -12.40 -41.18 -7.00
C TYR A 49 -13.84 -41.41 -7.44
N THR A 50 -14.04 -42.22 -8.48
CA THR A 50 -15.35 -42.77 -8.82
C THR A 50 -15.22 -44.29 -8.86
N PRO A 51 -15.92 -45.04 -8.00
CA PRO A 51 -15.84 -46.49 -8.00
C PRO A 51 -16.31 -47.01 -9.34
N PHE A 52 -15.42 -47.72 -10.04
CA PHE A 52 -15.76 -48.38 -11.29
C PHE A 52 -16.47 -49.70 -10.96
N SER A 53 -17.79 -49.73 -11.15
CA SER A 53 -18.59 -50.93 -10.96
C SER A 53 -18.12 -52.04 -11.90
N GLY A 54 -17.80 -53.22 -11.35
CA GLY A 54 -17.34 -54.37 -12.11
C GLY A 54 -15.81 -54.53 -12.20
N PHE A 55 -15.00 -53.54 -11.78
CA PHE A 55 -13.54 -53.74 -11.74
C PHE A 55 -13.14 -54.81 -10.74
N ARG A 56 -13.76 -54.81 -9.55
CA ARG A 56 -13.51 -55.81 -8.51
C ARG A 56 -13.91 -57.23 -8.96
N ASP A 57 -14.94 -57.34 -9.80
CA ASP A 57 -15.36 -58.62 -10.37
C ASP A 57 -14.43 -59.06 -11.51
N PHE A 58 -14.00 -58.12 -12.36
CA PHE A 58 -12.98 -58.36 -13.39
C PHE A 58 -11.65 -58.81 -12.78
N GLU A 59 -11.22 -58.17 -11.70
CA GLU A 59 -10.02 -58.53 -10.95
C GLU A 59 -10.14 -59.95 -10.38
N LYS A 60 -11.23 -60.25 -9.64
CA LYS A 60 -11.49 -61.59 -9.11
C LYS A 60 -11.50 -62.66 -10.20
N GLN A 61 -12.14 -62.39 -11.33
CA GLN A 61 -12.20 -63.31 -12.47
C GLN A 61 -10.85 -63.46 -13.18
N SER A 62 -10.06 -62.39 -13.27
CA SER A 62 -8.74 -62.43 -13.90
C SER A 62 -7.75 -63.20 -13.04
N VAL A 63 -7.78 -62.98 -11.71
CA VAL A 63 -6.97 -63.74 -10.74
C VAL A 63 -7.37 -65.23 -10.74
N SER A 64 -8.67 -65.55 -10.80
CA SER A 64 -9.11 -66.96 -10.87
C SER A 64 -8.67 -67.64 -12.16
N LYS A 65 -8.82 -66.98 -13.32
CA LYS A 65 -8.34 -67.50 -14.61
C LYS A 65 -6.82 -67.71 -14.64
N LEU A 66 -6.05 -66.83 -14.02
CA LEU A 66 -4.60 -66.98 -13.88
C LEU A 66 -4.23 -68.19 -13.00
N LYS A 67 -4.98 -68.45 -11.93
CA LYS A 67 -4.83 -69.67 -11.11
C LYS A 67 -5.17 -70.94 -11.89
N ASP A 68 -6.23 -70.95 -12.68
CA ASP A 68 -6.62 -72.12 -13.50
C ASP A 68 -5.57 -72.45 -14.57
N ILE A 69 -5.00 -71.41 -15.20
CA ILE A 69 -3.91 -71.55 -16.17
C ILE A 69 -2.66 -72.19 -15.52
N SER A 70 -2.35 -71.86 -14.27
CA SER A 70 -1.24 -72.47 -13.51
C SER A 70 -1.45 -73.95 -13.20
N MET A 71 -2.70 -74.41 -13.09
CA MET A 71 -3.02 -75.82 -12.86
C MET A 71 -2.93 -76.66 -14.15
N SER A 72 -2.97 -76.02 -15.32
CA SER A 72 -2.94 -76.70 -16.63
C SER A 72 -1.55 -76.88 -17.25
N HIS A 73 -0.50 -76.18 -16.78
CA HIS A 73 0.84 -76.26 -17.37
C HIS A 73 1.93 -76.39 -16.31
N ASN A 74 2.77 -77.43 -16.45
CA ASN A 74 4.00 -77.57 -15.68
C ASN A 74 4.94 -76.38 -15.93
N SER A 75 5.07 -75.55 -14.90
CA SER A 75 6.11 -74.60 -14.48
C SER A 75 7.38 -74.35 -15.33
N SER A 76 7.29 -74.13 -16.64
CA SER A 76 8.38 -73.46 -17.37
C SER A 76 7.86 -72.70 -18.58
N GLU A 77 7.85 -71.37 -18.46
CA GLU A 77 7.46 -70.36 -19.46
C GLU A 77 5.97 -70.20 -19.77
N MET A 78 5.20 -69.74 -18.78
CA MET A 78 3.88 -69.17 -19.03
C MET A 78 4.01 -67.74 -19.59
N ARG A 79 4.10 -67.59 -20.92
CA ARG A 79 3.91 -66.29 -21.58
C ARG A 79 2.41 -66.00 -21.70
N VAL A 80 1.88 -65.20 -20.77
CA VAL A 80 0.54 -64.63 -20.92
C VAL A 80 0.63 -63.51 -21.98
N PRO A 81 -0.12 -63.55 -23.10
CA PRO A 81 0.09 -62.67 -24.26
C PRO A 81 -0.09 -61.16 -24.01
N CYS A 82 -0.50 -60.76 -22.81
CA CYS A 82 -0.83 -59.40 -22.46
C CYS A 82 -0.25 -58.91 -21.12
N VAL A 83 0.53 -59.74 -20.39
CA VAL A 83 1.10 -59.34 -19.10
C VAL A 83 2.62 -59.36 -19.20
N GLN A 84 3.21 -58.17 -19.37
CA GLN A 84 4.66 -58.00 -19.47
C GLN A 84 5.38 -58.08 -18.11
N ASN A 85 4.64 -58.16 -16.99
CA ASN A 85 5.23 -58.05 -15.66
C ASN A 85 5.07 -59.35 -14.85
N THR A 86 6.18 -60.04 -14.60
CA THR A 86 6.28 -61.29 -13.82
C THR A 86 5.95 -61.12 -12.34
N ASP A 87 6.03 -59.91 -11.80
CA ASP A 87 5.77 -59.62 -10.38
C ASP A 87 4.27 -59.67 -10.00
N LEU A 88 3.37 -59.45 -10.96
CA LEU A 88 1.93 -59.52 -10.71
C LEU A 88 1.47 -60.98 -10.51
N TYR A 89 2.16 -61.92 -11.16
CA TYR A 89 1.89 -63.35 -11.08
C TYR A 89 2.30 -63.96 -9.73
N THR A 90 3.43 -63.52 -9.17
CA THR A 90 3.90 -63.96 -7.85
C THR A 90 3.03 -63.39 -6.72
N MET A 91 2.49 -62.18 -6.88
CA MET A 91 1.56 -61.58 -5.90
C MET A 91 0.17 -62.23 -5.92
N ALA A 92 -0.37 -62.57 -7.11
CA ALA A 92 -1.68 -63.22 -7.24
C ALA A 92 -1.72 -64.65 -6.66
N THR A 93 -0.59 -65.35 -6.67
CA THR A 93 -0.45 -66.71 -6.10
C THR A 93 -0.32 -66.71 -4.57
N GLN A 94 0.11 -65.61 -3.95
CA GLN A 94 0.25 -65.46 -2.50
C GLN A 94 -1.02 -64.94 -1.78
N ASN A 95 -2.18 -64.87 -2.45
CA ASN A 95 -3.43 -64.32 -1.89
C ASN A 95 -3.26 -62.90 -1.31
N TYR A 96 -2.40 -62.07 -1.92
CA TYR A 96 -2.27 -60.68 -1.51
C TYR A 96 -3.54 -59.93 -1.90
N SER A 97 -4.22 -59.27 -0.94
CA SER A 97 -5.34 -58.38 -1.26
C SER A 97 -4.78 -57.10 -1.85
N LEU A 98 -5.07 -56.83 -3.13
CA LEU A 98 -4.80 -55.56 -3.81
C LEU A 98 -5.71 -54.41 -3.31
N GLU A 99 -6.21 -54.50 -2.07
CA GLU A 99 -7.33 -53.69 -1.57
C GLU A 99 -7.01 -52.20 -1.34
N GLU A 100 -5.85 -51.69 -1.73
CA GLU A 100 -5.60 -50.25 -1.63
C GLU A 100 -4.49 -49.73 -2.55
N TYR A 101 -3.52 -50.57 -2.90
CA TYR A 101 -2.52 -50.21 -3.88
C TYR A 101 -3.12 -50.34 -5.29
N ASP A 102 -3.25 -49.20 -5.95
CA ASP A 102 -3.42 -49.03 -7.40
C ASP A 102 -4.81 -48.70 -7.96
N ILE A 103 -5.85 -48.43 -7.16
CA ILE A 103 -7.10 -47.93 -7.77
C ILE A 103 -6.93 -46.50 -8.33
N SER A 104 -6.09 -45.66 -7.73
CA SER A 104 -5.77 -44.32 -8.25
C SER A 104 -4.97 -44.37 -9.55
N SER A 105 -3.97 -45.25 -9.63
CA SER A 105 -3.16 -45.50 -10.83
C SER A 105 -3.99 -46.11 -11.96
N PHE A 106 -4.78 -47.16 -11.67
CA PHE A 106 -5.74 -47.73 -12.62
C PHE A 106 -6.73 -46.68 -13.12
N PHE A 107 -7.25 -45.84 -12.23
CA PHE A 107 -8.20 -44.80 -12.59
C PHE A 107 -7.60 -43.75 -13.54
N ASN A 108 -6.34 -43.37 -13.33
CA ASN A 108 -5.63 -42.46 -14.24
C ASN A 108 -5.44 -43.09 -15.63
N VAL A 109 -5.08 -44.38 -15.69
CA VAL A 109 -4.98 -45.14 -16.94
C VAL A 109 -6.35 -45.28 -17.62
N HIS A 110 -7.39 -45.63 -16.87
CA HIS A 110 -8.76 -45.75 -17.36
C HIS A 110 -9.26 -44.41 -17.91
N LYS A 111 -9.00 -43.29 -17.23
CA LYS A 111 -9.34 -41.95 -17.72
C LYS A 111 -8.64 -41.60 -19.01
N ALA A 112 -7.36 -41.97 -19.18
CA ALA A 112 -6.63 -41.71 -20.42
C ALA A 112 -7.27 -42.46 -21.60
N VAL A 113 -7.57 -43.75 -21.42
CA VAL A 113 -8.25 -44.57 -22.44
C VAL A 113 -9.67 -44.06 -22.69
N TYR A 114 -10.41 -43.73 -21.62
CA TYR A 114 -11.76 -43.20 -21.70
C TYR A 114 -11.78 -41.82 -22.39
N ALA A 115 -10.79 -40.97 -22.18
CA ALA A 115 -10.68 -39.66 -22.85
C ALA A 115 -10.52 -39.82 -24.36
N VAL A 116 -9.71 -40.79 -24.82
CA VAL A 116 -9.59 -41.13 -26.24
C VAL A 116 -10.93 -41.66 -26.78
N ALA A 117 -11.58 -42.55 -26.04
CA ALA A 117 -12.90 -43.09 -26.41
C ALA A 117 -13.99 -42.00 -26.43
N GLN A 118 -13.93 -41.03 -25.51
CA GLN A 118 -14.87 -39.91 -25.41
C GLN A 118 -14.60 -38.88 -26.50
N ALA A 119 -13.35 -38.63 -26.89
CA ALA A 119 -13.00 -37.81 -28.05
C ALA A 119 -13.56 -38.43 -29.34
N LEU A 120 -13.45 -39.76 -29.49
CA LEU A 120 -14.11 -40.52 -30.55
C LEU A 120 -15.65 -40.39 -30.45
N ARG A 121 -16.22 -40.46 -29.26
CA ARG A 121 -17.67 -40.30 -29.02
C ARG A 121 -18.18 -38.89 -29.32
N GLN A 122 -17.38 -37.85 -29.10
CA GLN A 122 -17.69 -36.47 -29.49
C GLN A 122 -17.58 -36.27 -31.01
N VAL A 123 -16.59 -36.88 -31.66
CA VAL A 123 -16.54 -36.96 -33.13
C VAL A 123 -17.78 -37.67 -33.70
N LEU A 124 -18.35 -38.60 -32.93
CA LEU A 124 -19.56 -39.36 -33.26
C LEU A 124 -20.86 -38.78 -32.65
N ASN A 125 -20.81 -37.60 -32.03
CA ASN A 125 -21.94 -36.78 -31.56
C ASN A 125 -22.94 -37.45 -30.56
N CYS A 126 -22.44 -37.95 -29.43
CA CYS A 126 -23.29 -38.50 -28.35
C CYS A 126 -23.02 -37.82 -26.98
N ASP A 127 -23.89 -36.89 -26.56
CA ASP A 127 -23.71 -36.08 -25.35
C ASP A 127 -24.66 -36.40 -24.19
N SER A 128 -24.11 -36.54 -22.98
CA SER A 128 -24.57 -35.87 -21.74
C SER A 128 -23.84 -36.42 -20.50
N ALA A 129 -23.10 -35.57 -19.77
CA ALA A 129 -22.66 -35.83 -18.40
C ALA A 129 -22.20 -34.53 -17.71
N GLU A 130 -23.15 -33.75 -17.16
CA GLU A 130 -22.82 -32.63 -16.26
C GLU A 130 -22.67 -33.10 -14.80
N CYS A 131 -21.88 -32.36 -14.02
CA CYS A 131 -21.63 -32.65 -12.61
C CYS A 131 -21.61 -31.36 -11.78
N GLN A 132 -22.28 -31.37 -10.62
CA GLN A 132 -22.43 -30.21 -9.74
C GLN A 132 -21.28 -30.12 -8.71
N LYS A 133 -20.79 -28.90 -8.48
CA LYS A 133 -19.69 -28.56 -7.57
C LYS A 133 -20.24 -27.91 -6.29
N THR A 134 -19.69 -28.26 -5.13
CA THR A 134 -19.91 -27.52 -3.87
C THR A 134 -18.70 -26.66 -3.55
N GLN A 135 -18.95 -25.45 -3.05
CA GLN A 135 -17.97 -24.41 -2.86
C GLN A 135 -17.61 -24.27 -1.37
N ILE A 136 -16.33 -24.43 -1.06
CA ILE A 136 -15.78 -24.19 0.29
C ILE A 136 -15.63 -22.68 0.49
N GLN A 137 -15.93 -22.23 1.69
CA GLN A 137 -16.08 -20.83 2.00
C GLN A 137 -14.82 -20.24 2.67
N PRO A 138 -14.41 -19.00 2.33
CA PRO A 138 -13.12 -18.44 2.77
C PRO A 138 -12.92 -18.40 4.29
N TRP A 139 -13.99 -18.26 5.09
CA TRP A 139 -13.92 -18.19 6.55
C TRP A 139 -13.56 -19.52 7.23
N GLN A 140 -13.59 -20.64 6.51
CA GLN A 140 -13.21 -21.95 7.03
C GLN A 140 -11.69 -22.15 7.04
N VAL A 141 -10.93 -21.23 6.45
CA VAL A 141 -9.46 -21.27 6.37
C VAL A 141 -8.88 -20.19 7.28
N PRO A 142 -7.96 -20.52 8.21
CA PRO A 142 -7.32 -19.52 9.04
C PRO A 142 -6.42 -18.62 8.20
N VAL A 143 -6.39 -17.34 8.56
CA VAL A 143 -5.57 -16.35 7.87
C VAL A 143 -4.11 -16.50 8.28
N SER A 144 -3.26 -16.95 7.35
CA SER A 144 -1.81 -17.05 7.55
C SER A 144 -1.11 -15.79 7.01
N GLN A 145 -1.14 -14.69 7.75
CA GLN A 145 -0.47 -13.43 7.38
C GLN A 145 0.68 -13.12 8.35
N CYS A 146 1.82 -12.66 7.82
CA CYS A 146 2.98 -12.24 8.63
C CYS A 146 2.73 -10.88 9.28
N SER A 147 2.28 -9.91 8.48
CA SER A 147 1.91 -8.57 8.92
C SER A 147 0.50 -8.22 8.42
N PRO A 148 -0.34 -7.57 9.25
CA PRO A 148 -1.64 -7.08 8.80
C PRO A 148 -1.48 -5.92 7.81
N GLU A 149 -2.54 -5.58 7.09
CA GLU A 149 -2.54 -4.41 6.21
C GLU A 149 -2.37 -3.11 6.99
N CYS A 150 -1.57 -2.17 6.45
CA CYS A 150 -1.37 -0.88 7.09
C CYS A 150 -2.60 0.01 6.91
N PRO A 151 -2.99 0.75 7.97
CA PRO A 151 -4.06 1.74 7.88
C PRO A 151 -3.63 2.92 6.99
N PHE A 152 -4.59 3.76 6.63
CA PHE A 152 -4.34 4.98 5.87
C PHE A 152 -3.35 5.90 6.61
N GLY A 153 -2.60 6.69 5.84
CA GLY A 153 -1.52 7.54 6.36
C GLY A 153 -0.25 6.79 6.82
N GLN A 154 -0.18 5.46 6.66
CA GLN A 154 1.01 4.66 6.99
C GLN A 154 1.54 3.88 5.79
N SER A 155 2.85 3.93 5.56
CA SER A 155 3.52 3.17 4.51
C SER A 155 4.13 1.88 5.04
N LYS A 156 4.27 0.88 4.14
CA LYS A 156 4.93 -0.38 4.45
C LYS A 156 6.44 -0.23 4.42
N LEU A 157 7.10 -0.49 5.56
CA LEU A 157 8.54 -0.68 5.63
C LEU A 157 8.84 -2.18 5.70
N GLN A 158 9.49 -2.73 4.67
CA GLN A 158 9.83 -4.16 4.66
C GLN A 158 10.79 -4.47 5.82
N VAL A 159 10.47 -5.49 6.63
CA VAL A 159 11.29 -5.94 7.75
C VAL A 159 11.61 -7.42 7.55
N GLY A 160 12.89 -7.76 7.57
CA GLY A 160 13.35 -9.14 7.42
C GLY A 160 13.45 -9.61 5.97
N GLN A 161 13.53 -10.94 5.79
CA GLN A 161 13.84 -11.58 4.50
C GLN A 161 12.63 -11.70 3.56
N HIS A 162 11.42 -11.84 4.12
CA HIS A 162 10.22 -12.08 3.32
C HIS A 162 9.47 -10.79 2.99
N LYS A 163 9.00 -10.66 1.74
CA LYS A 163 8.25 -9.48 1.26
C LYS A 163 6.90 -9.27 1.97
N CYS A 164 6.31 -10.35 2.51
CA CYS A 164 5.03 -10.28 3.23
C CYS A 164 5.18 -9.77 4.68
N CYS A 165 6.41 -9.65 5.18
CA CYS A 165 6.69 -9.14 6.53
C CYS A 165 7.13 -7.69 6.44
N PHE A 166 6.32 -6.80 7.01
CA PHE A 166 6.56 -5.36 7.00
C PHE A 166 6.06 -4.72 8.30
N LYS A 167 6.62 -3.55 8.61
CA LYS A 167 6.18 -2.68 9.68
C LYS A 167 5.52 -1.44 9.10
N CYS A 168 4.37 -1.05 9.64
CA CYS A 168 3.70 0.16 9.22
C CYS A 168 4.38 1.38 9.85
N MET A 169 4.82 2.32 9.02
CA MET A 169 5.47 3.54 9.44
C MET A 169 4.59 4.73 9.08
N PRO A 170 4.39 5.71 9.98
CA PRO A 170 3.61 6.89 9.68
C PRO A 170 4.28 7.69 8.55
N CYS A 171 3.47 8.18 7.61
CA CYS A 171 3.97 9.07 6.58
C CYS A 171 4.51 10.37 7.22
N PRO A 172 5.67 10.87 6.77
CA PRO A 172 6.25 12.10 7.29
C PRO A 172 5.40 13.34 6.95
N VAL A 173 5.68 14.45 7.60
CA VAL A 173 5.01 15.74 7.31
C VAL A 173 5.09 16.09 5.83
N SER A 174 4.08 16.80 5.32
CA SER A 174 3.91 17.15 3.90
C SER A 174 3.73 15.98 2.93
N THR A 175 3.51 14.77 3.44
CA THR A 175 3.15 13.59 2.66
C THR A 175 1.86 12.94 3.16
N PHE A 176 1.18 12.22 2.29
CA PHE A 176 -0.08 11.55 2.58
C PHE A 176 -0.12 10.16 1.94
N LEU A 177 -1.03 9.31 2.43
CA LEU A 177 -1.30 8.02 1.81
C LEU A 177 -2.78 7.65 1.93
N ASN A 178 -3.47 7.64 0.79
CA ASN A 178 -4.91 7.38 0.69
C ASN A 178 -5.27 5.93 0.29
N ASN A 179 -4.27 5.08 0.02
CA ASN A 179 -4.48 3.72 -0.48
C ASN A 179 -3.81 2.70 0.43
N THR A 180 -4.59 1.74 0.91
CA THR A 180 -4.12 0.60 1.70
C THR A 180 -3.15 -0.22 0.87
N GLY A 181 -2.04 -0.62 1.49
CA GLY A 181 -1.11 -1.57 0.88
C GLY A 181 0.08 -0.97 0.14
N SER A 182 0.15 0.36 0.01
CA SER A 182 1.24 1.06 -0.68
C SER A 182 2.53 1.14 0.15
N THR A 183 3.68 1.06 -0.52
CA THR A 183 5.02 1.07 0.12
C THR A 183 5.58 2.47 0.31
N SER A 184 5.07 3.49 -0.40
CA SER A 184 5.62 4.85 -0.40
C SER A 184 4.55 5.91 -0.26
N CYS A 185 4.84 6.95 0.53
CA CYS A 185 3.97 8.11 0.74
C CYS A 185 4.04 9.09 -0.43
N GLN A 186 2.93 9.77 -0.72
CA GLN A 186 2.84 10.76 -1.80
C GLN A 186 3.04 12.18 -1.24
N PRO A 187 3.79 13.06 -1.93
CA PRO A 187 3.97 14.44 -1.48
C PRO A 187 2.73 15.31 -1.76
N CYS A 188 2.46 16.27 -0.88
CA CYS A 188 1.41 17.28 -1.09
C CYS A 188 1.80 18.34 -2.13
N LYS A 189 0.79 19.01 -2.72
CA LYS A 189 1.00 20.17 -3.61
C LYS A 189 1.60 21.36 -2.84
N ARG A 190 2.23 22.32 -3.54
CA ARG A 190 2.88 23.49 -2.92
C ARG A 190 1.98 24.32 -2.00
N ASN A 191 0.69 24.47 -2.34
CA ASN A 191 -0.28 25.23 -1.55
C ASN A 191 -0.92 24.42 -0.42
N GLN A 192 -0.55 23.15 -0.32
CA GLN A 192 -1.10 22.20 0.62
C GLN A 192 -0.02 21.74 1.61
N TRP A 193 -0.46 21.15 2.69
CA TRP A 193 0.37 20.58 3.74
C TRP A 193 -0.41 19.49 4.47
N SER A 194 0.29 18.51 5.02
CA SER A 194 -0.29 17.44 5.82
C SER A 194 0.55 17.19 7.08
N PRO A 195 -0.07 16.93 8.24
CA PRO A 195 0.65 16.43 9.40
C PRO A 195 1.18 15.01 9.18
N ALA A 196 2.00 14.52 10.11
CA ALA A 196 2.42 13.12 10.08
C ALA A 196 1.20 12.19 10.18
N GLN A 197 1.27 11.02 9.52
CA GLN A 197 0.18 10.03 9.47
C GLN A 197 -1.14 10.55 8.85
N SER A 198 -1.05 11.35 7.78
CA SER A 198 -2.23 11.89 7.12
C SER A 198 -2.68 11.08 5.91
N GLU A 199 -4.00 10.99 5.74
CA GLU A 199 -4.65 10.36 4.59
C GLU A 199 -4.85 11.34 3.43
N GLU A 200 -4.90 12.64 3.74
CA GLU A 200 -5.13 13.72 2.79
C GLU A 200 -4.23 14.92 3.05
N CYS A 201 -4.18 15.81 2.07
CA CYS A 201 -3.47 17.09 2.16
C CYS A 201 -4.45 18.23 2.45
N LEU A 202 -4.16 19.01 3.47
CA LEU A 202 -4.92 20.20 3.87
C LEU A 202 -4.40 21.44 3.16
N ASN A 203 -5.26 22.43 2.92
CA ASN A 203 -4.80 23.72 2.41
C ASN A 203 -4.04 24.49 3.51
N ARG A 204 -2.96 25.16 3.13
CA ARG A 204 -2.19 25.97 4.08
C ARG A 204 -2.99 27.19 4.52
N GLU A 205 -2.95 27.48 5.81
CA GLU A 205 -3.41 28.76 6.33
C GLU A 205 -2.39 29.85 6.01
N VAL A 206 -2.88 31.01 5.55
CA VAL A 206 -2.04 32.17 5.28
C VAL A 206 -1.93 32.97 6.57
N LEU A 207 -0.71 33.16 7.07
CA LEU A 207 -0.45 34.04 8.21
C LEU A 207 -0.44 35.50 7.72
N TYR A 208 -1.40 36.29 8.17
CA TYR A 208 -1.49 37.72 7.92
C TYR A 208 -1.82 38.46 9.23
N LEU A 209 -1.64 39.78 9.23
CA LEU A 209 -2.00 40.62 10.36
C LEU A 209 -3.45 41.12 10.16
N PRO A 210 -4.45 40.57 10.87
CA PRO A 210 -5.83 40.98 10.69
C PRO A 210 -6.03 42.41 11.21
N TRP A 211 -7.00 43.12 10.64
CA TRP A 211 -7.32 44.51 11.02
C TRP A 211 -7.75 44.61 12.48
N GLU A 212 -8.35 43.53 12.98
CA GLU A 212 -8.91 43.40 14.32
C GLU A 212 -7.85 43.07 15.39
N ALA A 213 -6.60 42.79 15.00
CA ALA A 213 -5.56 42.50 15.98
C ALA A 213 -5.18 43.76 16.79
N PRO A 214 -4.97 43.67 18.11
CA PRO A 214 -4.58 44.81 18.94
C PRO A 214 -3.25 45.43 18.49
N LEU A 215 -2.32 44.59 18.01
CA LEU A 215 -1.07 45.04 17.42
C LEU A 215 -1.30 45.82 16.11
N ALA A 216 -2.27 45.40 15.30
CA ALA A 216 -2.59 46.10 14.07
C ALA A 216 -3.19 47.49 14.35
N PHE A 217 -4.12 47.60 15.30
CA PHE A 217 -4.66 48.89 15.73
C PHE A 217 -3.59 49.83 16.27
N ALA A 218 -2.68 49.35 17.14
CA ALA A 218 -1.60 50.17 17.68
C ALA A 218 -0.69 50.73 16.56
N LEU A 219 -0.33 49.89 15.58
CA LEU A 219 0.46 50.32 14.43
C LEU A 219 -0.30 51.29 13.51
N LEU A 220 -1.60 51.08 13.29
CA LEU A 220 -2.44 51.98 12.49
C LEU A 220 -2.57 53.37 13.12
N VAL A 221 -2.74 53.45 14.45
CA VAL A 221 -2.75 54.73 15.18
C VAL A 221 -1.40 55.44 15.04
N LEU A 222 -0.29 54.72 15.17
CA LEU A 222 1.05 55.28 14.98
C LEU A 222 1.23 55.82 13.55
N VAL A 223 0.83 55.06 12.53
CA VAL A 223 0.90 55.46 11.11
C VAL A 223 -0.01 56.66 10.83
N ALA A 224 -1.19 56.73 11.43
CA ALA A 224 -2.09 57.87 11.28
C ALA A 224 -1.48 59.14 11.90
N LEU A 225 -0.90 59.04 13.11
CA LEU A 225 -0.23 60.15 13.77
C LEU A 225 0.98 60.64 12.95
N THR A 226 1.82 59.75 12.42
CA THR A 226 2.96 60.14 11.59
C THR A 226 2.52 60.76 10.27
N LEU A 227 1.47 60.24 9.62
CA LEU A 227 0.90 60.84 8.41
C LEU A 227 0.35 62.25 8.67
N LEU A 228 -0.38 62.46 9.77
CA LEU A 228 -0.91 63.78 10.13
C LEU A 228 0.21 64.80 10.37
N LEU A 229 1.26 64.40 11.10
CA LEU A 229 2.42 65.26 11.36
C LEU A 229 3.20 65.58 10.08
N THR A 230 3.44 64.59 9.22
CA THR A 230 4.20 64.77 7.97
C THR A 230 3.41 65.57 6.92
N LEU A 231 2.11 65.34 6.79
CA LEU A 231 1.24 66.14 5.92
C LEU A 231 1.08 67.57 6.42
N GLY A 232 0.88 67.76 7.73
CA GLY A 232 0.77 69.09 8.34
C GLY A 232 2.04 69.92 8.14
N THR A 233 3.22 69.33 8.39
CA THR A 233 4.50 69.99 8.15
C THR A 233 4.73 70.28 6.67
N THR A 234 4.39 69.35 5.77
CA THR A 234 4.48 69.56 4.32
C THR A 234 3.57 70.71 3.87
N LEU A 235 2.33 70.77 4.35
CA LEU A 235 1.37 71.84 4.03
C LEU A 235 1.88 73.21 4.49
N VAL A 236 2.41 73.31 5.72
CA VAL A 236 3.00 74.55 6.23
C VAL A 236 4.19 74.98 5.38
N PHE A 237 5.09 74.05 5.03
CA PHE A 237 6.24 74.32 4.17
C PHE A 237 5.81 74.80 2.78
N LEU A 238 4.75 74.22 2.20
CA LEU A 238 4.19 74.62 0.90
C LEU A 238 3.53 76.01 0.95
N LEU A 239 2.75 76.30 1.98
CA LEU A 239 2.11 77.62 2.15
C LEU A 239 3.12 78.73 2.45
N LYS A 240 4.27 78.40 3.03
CA LYS A 240 5.33 79.36 3.43
C LYS A 240 6.63 79.17 2.64
N LEU A 241 6.57 78.65 1.41
CA LEU A 241 7.72 78.34 0.54
C LEU A 241 8.72 79.49 0.39
N ASN A 242 8.24 80.73 0.34
CA ASN A 242 9.07 81.92 0.14
C ASN A 242 9.64 82.51 1.44
N THR A 243 9.37 81.91 2.59
CA THR A 243 9.92 82.40 3.86
C THR A 243 11.39 81.99 4.01
N PRO A 244 12.25 82.89 4.56
CA PRO A 244 13.66 82.59 4.78
C PRO A 244 13.86 81.39 5.73
N VAL A 245 12.89 81.13 6.60
CA VAL A 245 12.85 79.97 7.52
C VAL A 245 12.84 78.64 6.75
N VAL A 246 11.92 78.47 5.78
CA VAL A 246 11.83 77.25 4.96
C VAL A 246 13.07 77.07 4.09
N LYS A 247 13.60 78.17 3.54
CA LYS A 247 14.81 78.15 2.72
C LYS A 247 16.07 77.80 3.53
N SER A 248 16.14 78.20 4.80
CA SER A 248 17.25 77.88 5.73
C SER A 248 17.18 76.45 6.29
N ALA A 249 15.97 75.95 6.62
CA ALA A 249 15.74 74.51 6.87
C ALA A 249 16.04 73.63 5.63
N GLY A 250 16.22 74.32 4.50
CA GLY A 250 16.88 73.89 3.27
C GLY A 250 15.91 73.45 2.16
N GLY A 251 14.70 73.99 2.18
CA GLY A 251 13.81 74.09 1.04
C GLY A 251 13.46 72.76 0.39
N ARG A 252 13.79 72.63 -0.91
CA ARG A 252 13.35 71.52 -1.77
C ARG A 252 13.76 70.13 -1.27
N THR A 253 14.94 69.96 -0.69
CA THR A 253 15.38 68.64 -0.19
C THR A 253 14.66 68.22 1.08
N CYS A 254 14.23 69.16 1.92
CA CYS A 254 13.39 68.88 3.09
C CYS A 254 11.97 68.47 2.65
N LEU A 255 11.42 69.12 1.63
CA LEU A 255 10.14 68.73 1.03
C LEU A 255 10.18 67.33 0.41
N LEU A 256 11.25 66.97 -0.30
CA LEU A 256 11.44 65.62 -0.84
C LEU A 256 11.55 64.56 0.27
N MET A 257 12.18 64.88 1.39
CA MET A 257 12.25 64.00 2.57
C MET A 257 10.87 63.79 3.20
N LEU A 258 10.07 64.85 3.38
CA LEU A 258 8.72 64.76 3.94
C LEU A 258 7.77 63.97 3.02
N LEU A 259 7.83 64.21 1.71
CA LEU A 259 7.05 63.47 0.71
C LEU A 259 7.43 61.99 0.69
N SER A 260 8.73 61.67 0.68
CA SER A 260 9.17 60.27 0.75
C SER A 260 8.72 59.60 2.05
N LEU A 261 8.84 60.25 3.20
CA LEU A 261 8.37 59.71 4.47
C LEU A 261 6.84 59.45 4.49
N SER A 262 6.05 60.33 3.89
CA SER A 262 4.60 60.12 3.74
C SER A 262 4.27 58.92 2.84
N ALA A 263 5.01 58.76 1.73
CA ALA A 263 4.88 57.62 0.83
C ALA A 263 5.28 56.28 1.50
N ALA A 264 6.30 56.30 2.36
CA ALA A 264 6.68 55.13 3.17
C ALA A 264 5.54 54.75 4.10
N CYS A 265 4.97 55.71 4.83
CA CYS A 265 3.84 55.47 5.73
C CYS A 265 2.64 54.89 4.98
N CYS A 266 2.29 55.43 3.80
CA CYS A 266 1.22 54.86 2.98
C CYS A 266 1.51 53.41 2.53
N SER A 267 2.76 53.06 2.22
CA SER A 267 3.13 51.69 1.84
C SER A 267 3.00 50.68 2.99
N THR A 268 3.14 51.13 4.24
CA THR A 268 2.91 50.27 5.42
C THR A 268 1.45 49.86 5.55
N LEU A 269 0.50 50.66 5.06
CA LEU A 269 -0.93 50.32 5.06
C LEU A 269 -1.23 49.08 4.19
N ALA A 270 -0.41 48.82 3.17
CA ALA A 270 -0.55 47.64 2.31
C ALA A 270 -0.15 46.31 2.99
N HIS A 271 0.45 46.35 4.20
CA HIS A 271 0.74 45.15 4.99
C HIS A 271 -0.46 44.61 5.77
N PHE A 272 -1.52 45.43 5.97
CA PHE A 272 -2.68 45.04 6.77
C PHE A 272 -3.72 44.31 5.93
N GLY A 273 -4.30 43.26 6.51
CA GLY A 273 -5.31 42.43 5.84
C GLY A 273 -4.75 41.38 4.90
N VAL A 274 -5.62 40.83 4.04
CA VAL A 274 -5.28 39.70 3.18
C VAL A 274 -4.39 40.16 2.03
N PRO A 275 -3.23 39.50 1.79
CA PRO A 275 -2.31 39.90 0.73
C PRO A 275 -2.94 39.70 -0.65
N SER A 276 -3.05 40.78 -1.42
CA SER A 276 -3.39 40.75 -2.85
C SER A 276 -2.13 40.77 -3.72
N GLN A 277 -2.22 40.34 -4.98
CA GLN A 277 -1.08 40.36 -5.92
C GLN A 277 -0.49 41.78 -6.09
N LEU A 278 -1.37 42.78 -6.20
CA LEU A 278 -0.96 44.18 -6.30
C LEU A 278 -0.36 44.67 -4.99
N SER A 279 -1.01 44.37 -3.84
CA SER A 279 -0.49 44.72 -2.52
C SER A 279 0.92 44.18 -2.33
N CYS A 280 1.18 42.91 -2.68
CA CYS A 280 2.49 42.28 -2.55
C CYS A 280 3.58 42.97 -3.40
N LEU A 281 3.24 43.37 -4.64
CA LEU A 281 4.16 44.05 -5.54
C LEU A 281 4.51 45.47 -5.03
N PHE A 282 3.48 46.25 -4.67
CA PHE A 282 3.65 47.61 -4.16
C PHE A 282 4.34 47.64 -2.79
N GLN A 283 4.04 46.68 -1.92
CA GLN A 283 4.57 46.59 -0.56
C GLN A 283 6.09 46.53 -0.52
N LYS A 284 6.72 45.72 -1.37
CA LYS A 284 8.18 45.56 -1.36
C LYS A 284 8.88 46.66 -2.15
N SER A 285 8.39 46.96 -3.34
CA SER A 285 9.06 47.91 -4.23
C SER A 285 8.96 49.35 -3.73
N PHE A 286 7.76 49.79 -3.35
CA PHE A 286 7.50 51.19 -3.01
C PHE A 286 8.11 51.57 -1.66
N PHE A 287 8.06 50.65 -0.68
CA PHE A 287 8.67 50.86 0.63
C PHE A 287 10.19 51.04 0.52
N ILE A 288 10.88 50.15 -0.23
CA ILE A 288 12.34 50.23 -0.40
C ILE A 288 12.74 51.52 -1.09
N LEU A 289 12.06 51.89 -2.19
CA LEU A 289 12.37 53.10 -2.93
C LEU A 289 12.17 54.36 -2.07
N SER A 290 11.02 54.46 -1.40
CA SER A 290 10.69 55.58 -0.53
C SER A 290 11.68 55.71 0.64
N PHE A 291 11.99 54.61 1.33
CA PHE A 291 12.93 54.61 2.44
C PHE A 291 14.35 54.99 2.00
N THR A 292 14.79 54.51 0.84
CA THR A 292 16.11 54.84 0.27
C THR A 292 16.21 56.33 -0.07
N VAL A 293 15.18 56.92 -0.69
CA VAL A 293 15.12 58.36 -0.98
C VAL A 293 15.16 59.18 0.31
N CYS A 294 14.44 58.76 1.35
CA CYS A 294 14.44 59.42 2.65
C CYS A 294 15.86 59.42 3.27
N LEU A 295 16.51 58.25 3.34
CA LEU A 295 17.88 58.14 3.87
C LEU A 295 18.89 58.95 3.04
N ALA A 296 18.77 58.96 1.71
CA ALA A 296 19.62 59.77 0.84
C ALA A 296 19.45 61.28 1.13
N CYS A 297 18.23 61.75 1.36
CA CYS A 297 18.01 63.16 1.73
C CYS A 297 18.63 63.50 3.09
N VAL A 298 18.53 62.58 4.07
CA VAL A 298 19.12 62.76 5.41
C VAL A 298 20.65 62.79 5.34
N THR A 299 21.27 61.92 4.56
CA THR A 299 22.72 61.87 4.42
C THR A 299 23.26 63.12 3.73
N ILE A 300 22.65 63.56 2.62
CA ILE A 300 23.01 64.81 1.94
C ILE A 300 22.98 65.99 2.91
N ARG A 301 21.94 66.06 3.74
CA ARG A 301 21.82 67.09 4.78
C ARG A 301 22.91 67.01 5.83
N SER A 302 23.18 65.81 6.32
CA SER A 302 24.22 65.58 7.33
C SER A 302 25.60 65.99 6.81
N PHE A 303 25.89 65.77 5.52
CA PHE A 303 27.12 66.24 4.89
C PHE A 303 27.13 67.76 4.69
N GLN A 304 26.04 68.37 4.23
CA GLN A 304 25.97 69.83 4.06
C GLN A 304 26.23 70.58 5.38
N VAL A 305 25.74 70.06 6.51
CA VAL A 305 26.02 70.66 7.83
C VAL A 305 27.49 70.56 8.20
N ARG A 306 28.17 69.45 7.89
CA ARG A 306 29.61 69.28 8.18
C ARG A 306 30.54 70.08 7.28
N TRP A 307 30.16 70.37 6.04
CA TRP A 307 30.99 71.13 5.10
C TRP A 307 30.80 72.66 5.19
N VAL A 308 29.79 73.12 5.93
CA VAL A 308 29.47 74.55 6.12
C VAL A 308 29.99 75.10 7.45
N MET A 309 30.47 74.24 8.35
CA MET A 309 31.19 74.61 9.59
C MET A 309 32.70 74.45 9.40
#